data_AF-A0A1G3IEF2-F1
#
_entry.id   AF-A0A1G3IEF2-F1
#
_cell.length_a   1.000
_cell.length_b   1.000
_cell.length_c   1.000
_cell.angle_alpha   90.00
_cell.angle_beta   90.00
_cell.angle_gamma   90.00
#
_symmetry.space_group_name_H-M   'P 1'
#
loop_
_entity.id
_entity.type
_entity.pdbx_description
1 polymer ?
#
loop_
_entity_poly.entity_id
_entity_poly.type
_entity_poly.pdbx_seq_one_letter_code
_entity_poly.pdbx_strand_id
1 'polypeptide(L)'
;MFNIWSLSQPLSDFAGVYIYSRLINNTYYAVYVGQSDGVGRRIREHERDDPQIVRLSDRLHCVTINEGEWLRLQIEQSLIAGYNPPLNSVHRTRAAAREIAAVVPDRWGSGLGVFFR
;
A
#
# COMPACT_ATOMS: atom_id res chain seq x y z
N MET A 1 -15.88 -5.13 2.82
CA MET A 1 -15.98 -3.66 2.60
C MET A 1 -14.78 -3.00 3.28
N PHE A 2 -14.09 -2.07 2.63
CA PHE A 2 -12.97 -1.34 3.24
C PHE A 2 -13.50 -0.17 4.08
N ASN A 3 -12.96 0.00 5.28
CA ASN A 3 -13.16 1.20 6.10
C ASN A 3 -12.11 2.24 5.73
N ILE A 4 -12.52 3.51 5.58
CA ILE A 4 -11.63 4.63 5.25
C ILE A 4 -11.29 5.38 6.53
N TRP A 5 -10.01 5.49 6.83
CA TRP A 5 -9.47 6.14 8.01
C TRP A 5 -8.62 7.35 7.63
N SER A 6 -8.62 8.36 8.50
CA SER A 6 -7.63 9.42 8.45
C SER A 6 -6.28 8.88 8.94
N LEU A 7 -5.17 9.30 8.31
CA LEU A 7 -3.83 8.97 8.78
C LEU A 7 -3.52 9.53 10.17
N SER A 8 -4.24 10.56 10.61
CA SER A 8 -4.06 11.20 11.92
C SER A 8 -4.72 10.46 13.09
N GLN A 9 -5.49 9.41 12.83
CA GLN A 9 -6.20 8.68 13.88
C GLN A 9 -5.42 7.43 14.29
N PRO A 10 -5.18 7.21 15.60
CA PRO A 10 -4.55 5.98 16.06
C PRO A 10 -5.46 4.78 15.73
N LEU A 11 -4.90 3.82 15.00
CA LEU A 11 -5.58 2.57 14.67
C LEU A 11 -5.31 1.50 15.73
N SER A 12 -6.37 0.81 16.16
CA SER A 12 -6.23 -0.43 16.92
C SER A 12 -5.52 -1.49 16.08
N ASP A 13 -4.84 -2.42 16.74
CA ASP A 13 -4.24 -3.57 16.08
C ASP A 13 -5.34 -4.58 15.70
N PHE A 14 -5.33 -5.01 14.44
CA PHE A 14 -6.15 -6.10 13.92
C PHE A 14 -5.43 -6.76 12.73
N ALA A 15 -5.79 -8.01 12.43
CA ALA A 15 -5.28 -8.69 11.25
C ALA A 15 -6.06 -8.26 10.00
N GLY A 16 -5.35 -7.89 8.93
CA GLY A 16 -6.01 -7.36 7.75
C GLY A 16 -5.09 -6.92 6.61
N VAL A 17 -5.73 -6.34 5.60
CA VAL A 17 -5.07 -5.71 4.45
C VAL A 17 -5.37 -4.22 4.49
N TYR A 18 -4.39 -3.41 4.08
CA TYR A 18 -4.50 -1.96 4.06
C TYR A 18 -3.97 -1.37 2.75
N ILE A 19 -4.52 -0.22 2.37
CA ILE A 19 -4.15 0.55 1.19
C ILE A 19 -3.91 1.99 1.63
N TYR A 20 -2.69 2.46 1.46
CA TYR A 20 -2.40 3.89 1.47
C TYR A 20 -2.81 4.48 0.13
N SER A 21 -3.53 5.59 0.13
CA SER A 21 -4.03 6.22 -1.09
C SER A 21 -3.85 7.73 -1.10
N ARG A 22 -3.80 8.30 -2.30
CA ARG A 22 -3.70 9.74 -2.55
C ARG A 22 -4.88 10.19 -3.41
N LEU A 23 -5.49 11.32 -3.08
CA LEU A 23 -6.57 11.92 -3.84
C LEU A 23 -5.99 12.84 -4.92
N ILE A 24 -6.27 12.53 -6.19
CA ILE A 24 -5.84 13.33 -7.35
C ILE A 24 -7.07 13.53 -8.24
N ASN A 25 -7.42 14.79 -8.52
CA ASN A 25 -8.58 15.14 -9.36
C ASN A 25 -9.86 14.39 -8.94
N ASN A 26 -10.15 14.40 -7.64
CA ASN A 26 -11.31 13.74 -7.03
C ASN A 26 -11.34 12.19 -7.19
N THR A 27 -10.21 11.57 -7.51
CA THR A 27 -10.06 10.11 -7.63
C THR A 27 -8.97 9.61 -6.69
N TYR A 28 -9.23 8.53 -5.95
CA TYR A 28 -8.23 7.90 -5.10
C TYR A 28 -7.36 6.95 -5.90
N TYR A 29 -6.04 7.15 -5.81
CA TYR A 29 -5.03 6.27 -6.38
C TYR A 29 -4.29 5.55 -5.26
N ALA A 30 -4.08 4.24 -5.41
CA ALA A 30 -3.28 3.46 -4.47
C ALA A 30 -1.81 3.91 -4.56
N VAL A 31 -1.23 4.21 -3.40
CA VAL A 31 0.19 4.56 -3.23
C VAL A 31 0.99 3.32 -2.83
N TYR A 32 0.45 2.57 -1.86
CA TYR A 32 1.03 1.34 -1.34
C TYR A 32 -0.08 0.42 -0.83
N VAL A 33 0.10 -0.89 -1.01
CA VAL A 33 -0.76 -1.94 -0.45
C VAL A 33 0.08 -2.86 0.39
N GLY A 34 -0.45 -3.24 1.56
CA GLY A 34 0.21 -4.18 2.46
C GLY A 34 -0.77 -5.04 3.24
N GLN A 35 -0.27 -6.12 3.85
CA GLN A 35 -0.99 -6.91 4.85
C GLN A 35 -0.24 -6.99 6.19
N SER A 36 -0.94 -7.31 7.27
CA SER A 36 -0.35 -7.56 8.59
C SER A 36 -1.31 -8.28 9.53
N ASP A 37 -0.76 -9.01 10.51
CA ASP A 37 -1.48 -9.53 11.68
C ASP A 37 -1.81 -8.43 12.70
N GLY A 38 -1.11 -7.30 12.62
CA GLY A 38 -1.32 -6.10 13.42
C GLY A 38 -1.19 -4.86 12.55
N VAL A 39 -2.28 -4.50 11.85
CA VAL A 39 -2.31 -3.37 10.92
C VAL A 39 -1.96 -2.04 11.63
N GLY A 40 -2.54 -1.76 12.80
CA GLY A 40 -2.20 -0.57 13.58
C GLY A 40 -0.70 -0.43 13.88
N ARG A 41 -0.06 -1.53 14.32
CA ARG A 41 1.39 -1.59 14.53
C ARG A 41 2.18 -1.39 13.25
N ARG A 42 1.77 -2.05 12.17
CA ARG A 42 2.46 -1.95 10.88
C ARG A 42 2.44 -0.54 10.32
N ILE A 43 1.33 0.19 10.51
CA ILE A 43 1.21 1.60 10.13
C ILE A 43 2.20 2.49 10.88
N ARG A 44 2.37 2.27 12.20
CA ARG A 44 3.37 2.99 13.00
C ARG A 44 4.80 2.65 12.59
N GLU A 45 5.05 1.40 12.20
CA GLU A 45 6.36 0.99 11.68
C GLU A 45 6.70 1.66 10.35
N HIS A 46 5.72 1.87 9.46
CA HIS A 46 5.94 2.57 8.18
C HIS A 46 6.48 3.98 8.35
N GLU A 47 6.03 4.72 9.37
CA GLU A 47 6.56 6.06 9.66
C GLU A 47 8.07 6.06 9.93
N ARG A 48 8.59 4.96 10.48
CA ARG A 48 10.02 4.80 10.80
C ARG A 48 10.79 4.17 9.64
N ASP A 49 10.25 3.09 9.06
CA ASP A 49 10.99 2.22 8.15
C ASP A 49 10.90 2.68 6.68
N ASP A 50 9.75 3.26 6.28
CA ASP A 50 9.54 3.82 4.94
C ASP A 50 8.60 5.03 4.99
N PRO A 51 9.07 6.18 5.51
CA PRO A 51 8.24 7.36 5.74
C PRO A 51 7.61 7.93 4.45
N GLN A 52 8.11 7.55 3.26
CA GLN A 52 7.53 7.98 2.00
C GLN A 52 6.11 7.46 1.81
N ILE A 53 5.82 6.23 2.28
CA ILE A 53 4.48 5.63 2.20
C ILE A 53 3.46 6.52 2.91
N VAL A 54 3.80 6.98 4.11
CA VAL A 54 2.90 7.82 4.91
C VAL A 54 2.85 9.24 4.35
N ARG A 55 4.00 9.86 4.05
CA ARG A 55 4.07 11.26 3.61
C ARG A 55 3.43 11.53 2.25
N LEU A 56 3.39 10.55 1.36
CA LEU A 56 2.84 10.70 0.01
C LEU A 56 1.37 10.31 -0.11
N SER A 57 0.74 9.94 1.01
CA SER A 57 -0.64 9.45 1.07
C SER A 57 -1.53 10.42 1.85
N ASP A 58 -2.81 10.45 1.50
CA ASP A 58 -3.83 11.27 2.15
C ASP A 58 -4.75 10.42 3.04
N ARG A 59 -4.98 9.15 2.66
CA ARG A 59 -5.94 8.26 3.31
C ARG A 59 -5.37 6.85 3.49
N LEU A 60 -5.99 6.15 4.41
CA LEU A 60 -5.76 4.74 4.66
C LEU A 60 -7.09 3.99 4.53
N HIS A 61 -7.12 2.95 3.70
CA HIS A 61 -8.25 2.05 3.57
C HIS A 61 -7.87 0.72 4.20
N CYS A 62 -8.65 0.21 5.15
CA CYS A 62 -8.36 -1.05 5.81
C CYS A 62 -9.53 -2.02 5.71
N VAL A 63 -9.21 -3.31 5.64
CA VAL A 63 -10.18 -4.39 5.78
C VAL A 63 -9.65 -5.41 6.79
N THR A 64 -10.48 -5.77 7.76
CA THR A 64 -10.18 -6.83 8.72
C THR A 64 -10.40 -8.18 8.07
N ILE A 65 -9.42 -9.08 8.19
CA ILE A 65 -9.43 -10.44 7.63
C ILE A 65 -8.79 -11.37 8.67
N ASN A 66 -9.62 -12.21 9.29
CA ASN A 66 -9.24 -13.09 10.40
C ASN A 66 -8.89 -14.52 9.94
N GLU A 67 -9.21 -14.86 8.69
CA GLU A 67 -9.19 -16.20 8.10
C GLU A 67 -7.77 -16.73 7.78
N GLY A 68 -6.72 -16.03 8.24
CA GLY A 68 -5.32 -16.45 8.15
C GLY A 68 -4.46 -15.63 7.18
N GLU A 69 -3.14 -15.75 7.32
CA GLU A 69 -2.15 -14.97 6.56
C GLU A 69 -2.21 -15.26 5.06
N TRP A 70 -2.45 -16.51 4.69
CA TRP A 70 -2.52 -16.93 3.29
C TRP A 70 -3.60 -16.15 2.51
N LEU A 71 -4.79 -15.97 3.08
CA LEU A 71 -5.86 -15.22 2.43
C LEU A 71 -5.49 -13.74 2.31
N ARG A 72 -4.90 -13.16 3.35
CA ARG A 72 -4.43 -11.76 3.32
C ARG A 72 -3.38 -11.54 2.24
N LEU A 73 -2.43 -12.46 2.10
CA LEU A 73 -1.40 -12.43 1.07
C LEU A 73 -2.01 -12.51 -0.34
N GLN A 74 -2.98 -13.40 -0.57
CA GLN A 74 -3.66 -13.46 -1.87
C GLN A 74 -4.41 -12.17 -2.23
N ILE A 75 -5.07 -11.56 -1.24
CA ILE A 75 -5.79 -10.30 -1.42
C ILE A 75 -4.79 -9.17 -1.69
N GLU A 76 -3.72 -9.05 -0.90
CA GLU A 76 -2.64 -8.09 -1.11
C GLU A 76 -2.06 -8.19 -2.53
N GLN A 77 -1.67 -9.40 -2.96
CA GLN A 77 -1.13 -9.64 -4.30
C GLN A 77 -2.12 -9.23 -5.40
N SER A 78 -3.40 -9.58 -5.25
CA SER A 78 -4.43 -9.24 -6.23
C SER A 78 -4.63 -7.72 -6.34
N LEU A 79 -4.62 -7.02 -5.21
CA LEU A 79 -4.75 -5.56 -5.17
C LEU A 79 -3.52 -4.88 -5.79
N ILE A 80 -2.30 -5.37 -5.48
CA ILE A 80 -1.08 -4.84 -6.07
C ILE A 80 -1.06 -5.04 -7.58
N ALA A 81 -1.42 -6.23 -8.06
CA ALA A 81 -1.46 -6.54 -9.48
C ALA A 81 -2.51 -5.70 -10.23
N GLY A 82 -3.67 -5.45 -9.62
CA GLY A 82 -4.76 -4.65 -10.19
C GLY A 82 -4.45 -3.15 -10.22
N TYR A 83 -4.00 -2.59 -9.10
CA TYR A 83 -3.81 -1.14 -8.95
C TYR A 83 -2.42 -0.64 -9.33
N ASN A 84 -1.41 -1.52 -9.32
CA ASN A 84 0.00 -1.20 -9.58
C ASN A 84 0.52 0.02 -8.78
N PRO A 85 0.42 0.00 -7.43
CA PRO A 85 0.79 1.14 -6.60
C PRO A 85 2.28 1.46 -6.75
N PRO A 86 2.67 2.73 -6.90
CA PRO A 86 4.04 3.13 -7.21
C PRO A 86 5.06 2.72 -6.14
N LEU A 87 4.68 2.63 -4.86
CA LEU A 87 5.62 2.30 -3.79
C LEU A 87 5.70 0.81 -3.47
N ASN A 88 4.88 -0.04 -4.08
CA ASN A 88 5.13 -1.47 -4.09
C ASN A 88 6.23 -1.80 -5.13
N SER A 89 7.11 -2.73 -4.78
CA SER A 89 8.18 -3.22 -5.66
C SER A 89 7.92 -4.63 -6.20
N VAL A 90 7.21 -5.45 -5.43
CA VAL A 90 6.85 -6.84 -5.76
C VAL A 90 5.39 -6.95 -6.20
N HIS A 91 5.04 -8.03 -6.91
CA HIS A 91 3.67 -8.39 -7.33
C HIS A 91 2.94 -7.41 -8.27
N ARG A 92 3.59 -6.30 -8.62
CA ARG A 92 3.09 -5.39 -9.64
C ARG A 92 3.22 -6.04 -11.02
N THR A 93 2.32 -5.68 -11.92
CA THR A 93 2.27 -6.21 -13.29
C THR A 93 2.67 -5.16 -14.32
N ARG A 94 2.69 -3.88 -13.94
CA ARG A 94 3.08 -2.74 -14.78
C ARG A 94 3.48 -1.52 -13.93
N ALA A 95 3.98 -0.49 -14.62
CA ALA A 95 4.17 0.84 -14.06
C ALA A 95 2.85 1.41 -13.50
N ALA A 96 2.97 2.37 -12.57
CA ALA A 96 1.81 3.01 -11.95
C ALA A 96 1.04 3.87 -12.97
N ALA A 97 -0.21 4.18 -12.66
CA ALA A 97 -1.00 5.11 -13.48
C ALA A 97 -0.28 6.46 -13.60
N ARG A 98 -0.42 7.12 -14.76
CA ARG A 98 0.35 8.35 -15.07
C ARG A 98 0.06 9.47 -14.07
N GLU A 99 -1.16 9.55 -13.59
CA GLU A 99 -1.65 10.54 -12.65
C GLU A 99 -0.93 10.44 -11.31
N ILE A 100 -0.82 9.23 -10.75
CA ILE A 100 -0.12 9.02 -9.48
C ILE A 100 1.39 9.06 -9.67
N ALA A 101 1.93 8.55 -10.79
CA ALA A 101 3.36 8.59 -11.10
C ALA A 101 3.89 10.02 -11.29
N ALA A 102 3.02 10.99 -11.61
CA ALA A 102 3.39 12.40 -11.71
C ALA A 102 3.70 13.05 -10.35
N VAL A 103 3.24 12.45 -9.23
CA VAL A 103 3.36 13.03 -7.88
C VAL A 103 3.96 12.07 -6.84
N VAL A 104 4.02 10.78 -7.14
CA VAL A 104 4.67 9.74 -6.31
C VAL A 104 5.73 9.04 -7.14
N PRO A 105 7.00 8.97 -6.68
CA PRO A 105 8.05 8.25 -7.39
C PRO A 105 7.68 6.78 -7.60
N ASP A 106 7.79 6.32 -8.84
CA ASP A 106 7.46 4.94 -9.17
C ASP A 106 8.67 4.01 -8.95
N ARG A 107 8.52 3.03 -8.05
CA ARG A 107 9.53 2.00 -7.76
C ARG A 107 9.51 0.85 -8.77
N TRP A 108 8.69 0.94 -9.81
CA TRP A 108 8.67 -0.05 -10.88
C TRP A 108 10.03 -0.12 -11.59
N GLY A 109 10.56 -1.32 -11.76
CA GLY A 109 11.86 -1.53 -12.42
C GLY A 109 13.09 -1.21 -11.56
N SER A 110 12.95 -0.60 -10.38
CA SER A 110 14.06 -0.33 -9.45
C SER A 110 14.66 -1.62 -8.86
N GLY A 111 13.98 -2.76 -8.99
CA GLY A 111 14.45 -4.10 -8.55
C GLY A 111 15.19 -4.92 -9.61
N LEU A 112 15.27 -4.47 -10.88
CA LEU A 112 15.96 -5.21 -11.95
C LEU A 112 17.48 -4.96 -12.00
N GLY A 113 18.01 -4.12 -11.10
CA GLY A 113 19.43 -3.73 -11.09
C GLY A 113 20.38 -4.56 -10.22
N VAL A 114 19.93 -5.61 -9.53
CA VAL A 114 20.75 -6.30 -8.50
C VAL A 114 20.94 -7.81 -8.73
N PHE A 115 20.48 -8.37 -9.86
CA PHE A 115 20.62 -9.82 -10.14
C PHE A 115 21.46 -10.18 -11.38
N PHE A 116 22.23 -9.23 -11.93
CA PHE A 116 23.27 -9.54 -12.92
C PHE A 116 24.55 -8.75 -12.63
N ARG A 117 25.36 -9.23 -11.68
CA ARG A 117 26.82 -9.09 -11.67
C ARG A 117 27.42 -10.31 -10.98
#